data_AF-A0A3C1GBX8-F1
#
_entry.id   AF-A0A3C1GBX8-F1
#
_cell.length_a   1.000
_cell.length_b   1.000
_cell.length_c   1.000
_cell.angle_alpha   90.00
_cell.angle_beta   90.00
_cell.angle_gamma   90.00
#
_symmetry.space_group_name_H-M   'P 1'
#
loop_
_entity.id
_entity.type
_entity.pdbx_description
1 polymer ?
#
loop_
_entity_poly.entity_id
_entity_poly.type
_entity_poly.pdbx_seq_one_letter_code
_entity_poly.pdbx_strand_id
1 'polypeptide(L)'
;GPPMSAMSFLSARLMETWLHGHDVTDALGLERRETDRVRHILVLGVRTRAFAYALRGLPAPAAPVRVELVLPSGARWEDGEAGAENRIAGAAVDFCRVVTHRRHVDDTALLVEGPAAREWMLVAQAYAGPPAPGRKPGQFPRANPR
;
A
#
# COMPACT_ATOMS: atom_id res chain seq x y z
N GLY A 1 20.36 -6.04 7.59
CA GLY A 1 19.13 -6.57 6.98
C GLY A 1 19.41 -7.93 6.35
N PRO A 2 18.40 -8.77 6.11
CA PRO A 2 18.60 -10.04 5.41
C PRO A 2 19.18 -9.80 4.00
N PRO A 3 19.91 -10.80 3.43
CA PRO A 3 20.44 -10.70 2.08
C PRO A 3 19.31 -10.45 1.07
N MET A 4 19.54 -9.48 0.18
CA MET A 4 18.52 -9.00 -0.75
C MET A 4 19.07 -9.08 -2.18
N SER A 5 18.26 -9.58 -3.12
CA SER A 5 18.63 -9.57 -4.54
C SER A 5 18.73 -8.14 -5.07
N ALA A 6 19.55 -7.91 -6.10
CA ALA A 6 19.68 -6.58 -6.73
C ALA A 6 18.31 -5.99 -7.15
N MET A 7 17.42 -6.83 -7.67
CA MET A 7 16.05 -6.42 -8.05
C MET A 7 15.21 -5.98 -6.85
N SER A 8 15.32 -6.69 -5.73
CA SER A 8 14.60 -6.33 -4.50
C SER A 8 15.17 -5.04 -3.90
N PHE A 9 16.49 -4.85 -3.96
CA PHE A 9 17.15 -3.63 -3.52
C PHE A 9 16.70 -2.40 -4.32
N LEU A 10 16.68 -2.50 -5.65
CA LEU A 10 16.21 -1.42 -6.53
C LEU A 10 14.75 -1.07 -6.28
N SER A 11 13.88 -2.08 -6.11
CA SER A 11 12.46 -1.87 -5.82
C SER A 11 12.26 -1.18 -4.47
N ALA A 12 13.03 -1.57 -3.45
CA ALA A 12 13.00 -0.94 -2.14
C ALA A 12 13.45 0.53 -2.20
N ARG A 13 14.56 0.84 -2.89
CA ARG A 13 15.04 2.24 -3.02
C ARG A 13 14.11 3.11 -3.86
N LEU A 14 13.47 2.56 -4.88
CA LEU A 14 12.41 3.25 -5.62
C LEU A 14 11.24 3.59 -4.70
N MET A 15 10.74 2.62 -3.93
CA MET A 15 9.66 2.83 -2.97
C MET A 15 10.03 3.87 -1.91
N GLU A 16 11.25 3.83 -1.37
CA GLU A 16 11.73 4.75 -0.32
C GLU A 16 11.85 6.18 -0.85
N THR A 17 12.40 6.33 -2.06
CA THR A 17 12.45 7.64 -2.73
C THR A 17 11.04 8.17 -2.99
N TRP A 18 10.12 7.31 -3.43
CA TRP A 18 8.74 7.68 -3.69
C TRP A 18 8.01 8.12 -2.42
N LEU A 19 8.11 7.37 -1.32
CA LEU A 19 7.39 7.68 -0.08
C LEU A 19 7.93 8.95 0.59
N HIS A 20 9.24 9.18 0.57
CA HIS A 20 9.81 10.41 1.15
C HIS A 20 9.57 11.63 0.27
N GLY A 21 9.50 11.45 -1.05
CA GLY A 21 9.00 12.51 -1.94
C GLY A 21 7.56 12.91 -1.60
N HIS A 22 6.73 11.95 -1.19
CA HIS A 22 5.36 12.20 -0.75
C HIS A 22 5.32 12.96 0.60
N ASP A 23 6.18 12.61 1.55
CA ASP A 23 6.33 13.35 2.82
C ASP A 23 6.68 14.84 2.58
N VAL A 24 7.60 15.12 1.64
CA VAL A 24 7.98 16.50 1.29
C VAL A 24 6.82 17.26 0.66
N THR A 25 6.08 16.63 -0.27
CA THR A 25 4.93 17.29 -0.90
C THR A 25 3.81 17.56 0.09
N ASP A 26 3.56 16.66 1.03
CA ASP A 26 2.58 16.87 2.10
C ASP A 26 2.99 18.04 3.01
N ALA A 27 4.26 18.10 3.41
CA ALA A 27 4.78 19.17 4.28
C ALA A 27 4.69 20.56 3.62
N LEU A 28 4.81 20.62 2.29
CA LEU A 28 4.76 21.85 1.50
C LEU A 28 3.35 22.16 0.95
N GLY A 29 2.37 21.29 1.16
CA GLY A 29 1.03 21.44 0.57
C GLY A 29 1.01 21.40 -0.97
N LEU A 30 1.97 20.70 -1.58
CA LEU A 30 2.11 20.61 -3.03
C LEU A 30 1.45 19.35 -3.58
N GLU A 31 0.90 19.45 -4.79
CA GLU A 31 0.47 18.26 -5.54
C GLU A 31 1.66 17.62 -6.28
N ARG A 32 1.80 16.30 -6.12
CA ARG A 32 2.74 15.49 -6.91
C ARG A 32 2.01 14.79 -8.03
N ARG A 33 2.50 14.95 -9.26
CA ARG A 33 1.99 14.19 -10.41
C ARG A 33 2.50 12.76 -10.36
N GLU A 34 1.61 11.85 -9.98
CA GLU A 34 1.89 10.42 -9.99
C GLU A 34 1.85 9.85 -11.41
N THR A 35 2.63 8.80 -11.65
CA THR A 35 2.66 8.06 -12.92
C THR A 35 2.58 6.57 -12.64
N ASP A 36 2.37 5.75 -13.68
CA ASP A 36 2.26 4.29 -13.58
C ASP A 36 3.49 3.58 -12.98
N ARG A 37 4.57 4.31 -12.71
CA ARG A 37 5.74 3.81 -11.97
C ARG A 37 5.39 3.32 -10.56
N VAL A 38 4.25 3.74 -10.00
CA VAL A 38 3.69 3.19 -8.76
C VAL A 38 3.43 1.67 -8.84
N ARG A 39 3.32 1.09 -10.04
CA ARG A 39 3.18 -0.36 -10.25
C ARG A 39 4.26 -1.18 -9.52
N HIS A 40 5.49 -0.68 -9.45
CA HIS A 40 6.57 -1.37 -8.72
C HIS A 40 6.28 -1.46 -7.21
N ILE A 41 5.63 -0.44 -6.65
CA ILE A 41 5.24 -0.37 -5.25
C ILE A 41 4.00 -1.24 -4.99
N LEU A 42 3.06 -1.31 -5.96
CA LEU A 42 1.91 -2.23 -5.87
C LEU A 42 2.36 -3.69 -5.70
N VAL A 43 3.27 -4.13 -6.58
CA VAL A 43 3.84 -5.48 -6.53
C VAL A 43 4.54 -5.75 -5.20
N LEU A 44 5.28 -4.76 -4.68
CA LEU A 44 5.93 -4.86 -3.38
C LEU A 44 4.90 -4.98 -2.25
N GLY A 45 3.90 -4.11 -2.23
CA GLY A 45 2.83 -4.10 -1.22
C GLY A 45 2.12 -5.45 -1.09
N VAL A 46 1.70 -6.03 -2.22
CA VAL A 46 1.09 -7.37 -2.25
C VAL A 46 2.05 -8.44 -1.74
N ARG A 47 3.28 -8.49 -2.26
CA ARG A 47 4.27 -9.51 -1.86
C ARG A 47 4.65 -9.44 -0.39
N THR A 48 4.55 -8.26 0.22
CA THR A 48 4.86 -8.06 1.64
C THR A 48 3.71 -8.34 2.60
N ARG A 49 2.54 -8.81 2.12
CA ARG A 49 1.39 -9.09 3.00
C ARG A 49 1.75 -10.05 4.14
N ALA A 50 2.25 -11.25 3.85
CA ALA A 50 2.64 -12.20 4.90
C ALA A 50 3.78 -11.69 5.80
N PHE A 51 4.71 -10.93 5.23
CA PHE A 51 5.80 -10.30 5.97
C PHE A 51 5.29 -9.28 7.01
N ALA A 52 4.29 -8.47 6.65
CA ALA A 52 3.71 -7.47 7.53
C ALA A 52 3.03 -8.08 8.79
N TYR A 53 2.45 -9.26 8.64
CA TYR A 53 1.88 -10.05 9.74
C TYR A 53 2.99 -10.64 10.62
N ALA A 54 4.00 -11.25 10.00
CA ALA A 54 5.14 -11.83 10.73
C ALA A 54 5.87 -10.78 11.58
N LEU A 55 6.06 -9.56 11.07
CA LEU A 55 6.66 -8.45 11.82
C LEU A 55 5.91 -8.07 13.10
N ARG A 56 4.61 -8.38 13.18
CA ARG A 56 3.74 -8.07 14.32
C ARG A 56 3.45 -9.30 15.18
N GLY A 57 4.10 -10.43 14.91
CA GLY A 57 3.84 -11.69 15.61
C GLY A 57 2.43 -12.25 15.35
N LEU A 58 1.78 -11.82 14.26
CA LEU A 58 0.46 -12.30 13.88
C LEU A 58 0.58 -13.59 13.04
N PRO A 59 -0.45 -14.47 13.07
CA PRO A 59 -0.51 -15.63 12.19
C PRO A 59 -0.40 -15.23 10.71
N ALA A 60 0.17 -16.12 9.88
CA ALA A 60 0.21 -15.88 8.44
C ALA A 60 -1.21 -15.72 7.88
N PRO A 61 -1.45 -14.71 7.02
CA PRO A 61 -2.77 -14.47 6.46
C PRO A 61 -3.16 -15.61 5.52
N ALA A 62 -4.23 -16.33 5.84
CA ALA A 62 -4.71 -17.47 5.07
C ALA A 62 -5.80 -17.12 4.05
N ALA A 63 -6.66 -16.14 4.36
CA ALA A 63 -7.75 -15.76 3.49
C ALA A 63 -7.24 -15.01 2.23
N PRO A 64 -7.64 -15.43 1.01
CA PRO A 64 -7.27 -14.72 -0.22
C PRO A 64 -7.89 -13.32 -0.22
N VAL A 65 -7.17 -12.36 -0.80
CA VAL A 65 -7.64 -10.99 -1.00
C VAL A 65 -7.42 -10.62 -2.46
N ARG A 66 -8.46 -10.14 -3.13
CA ARG A 66 -8.42 -9.60 -4.48
C ARG A 66 -8.10 -8.11 -4.42
N VAL A 67 -7.11 -7.67 -5.20
CA VAL A 67 -6.71 -6.26 -5.31
C VAL A 67 -7.03 -5.78 -6.72
N GLU A 68 -7.80 -4.70 -6.85
CA GLU A 68 -8.25 -4.14 -8.13
C GLU A 68 -8.07 -2.62 -8.16
N LEU A 69 -6.98 -2.19 -8.76
CA LEU A 69 -6.51 -0.81 -8.70
C LEU A 69 -6.51 -0.14 -10.06
N VAL A 70 -6.72 1.17 -10.07
CA VAL A 70 -6.60 2.02 -11.24
C VAL A 70 -5.31 2.83 -11.15
N LEU A 71 -4.44 2.66 -12.14
CA LEU A 71 -3.19 3.41 -12.26
C LEU A 71 -3.46 4.88 -12.66
N PRO A 72 -2.49 5.79 -12.47
CA PRO A 72 -2.64 7.20 -12.89
C PRO A 72 -3.02 7.39 -14.37
N SER A 73 -2.64 6.48 -15.26
CA SER A 73 -3.06 6.48 -16.66
C SER A 73 -4.52 6.06 -16.91
N GLY A 74 -5.21 5.54 -15.90
CA GLY A 74 -6.51 4.87 -16.03
C GLY A 74 -6.41 3.36 -16.31
N ALA A 75 -5.20 2.83 -16.55
CA ALA A 75 -5.01 1.40 -16.75
C ALA A 75 -5.37 0.60 -15.50
N ARG A 76 -6.02 -0.55 -15.69
CA ARG A 76 -6.35 -1.48 -14.61
C ARG A 76 -5.12 -2.29 -14.18
N TRP A 77 -5.04 -2.57 -12.88
CA TRP A 77 -4.06 -3.43 -12.27
C TRP A 77 -4.76 -4.35 -11.27
N GLU A 78 -4.60 -5.65 -11.42
CA GLU A 78 -5.33 -6.64 -10.62
C GLU A 78 -4.35 -7.70 -10.09
N ASP A 79 -4.57 -8.17 -8.87
CA ASP A 79 -3.82 -9.27 -8.26
C ASP A 79 -4.75 -10.10 -7.35
N GLY A 80 -4.52 -11.42 -7.30
CA GLY A 80 -5.37 -12.37 -6.57
C GLY A 80 -6.55 -12.90 -7.38
N GLU A 81 -7.23 -13.90 -6.82
CA GLU A 81 -8.32 -14.63 -7.46
C GLU A 81 -9.59 -13.76 -7.58
N ALA A 82 -10.25 -13.81 -8.74
CA ALA A 82 -11.44 -12.98 -9.01
C ALA A 82 -12.63 -13.32 -8.08
N GLY A 83 -12.68 -14.54 -7.54
CA GLY A 83 -13.75 -15.00 -6.63
C GLY A 83 -13.45 -14.82 -5.14
N ALA A 84 -12.37 -14.12 -4.76
CA ALA A 84 -12.04 -13.94 -3.35
C ALA A 84 -13.09 -13.08 -2.63
N GLU A 85 -13.54 -13.54 -1.46
CA GLU A 85 -14.53 -12.84 -0.64
C GLU A 85 -14.03 -11.51 -0.08
N ASN A 86 -12.71 -11.33 0.01
CA ASN A 86 -12.09 -10.12 0.52
C ASN A 86 -11.50 -9.33 -0.64
N ARG A 87 -11.78 -8.03 -0.71
CA ARG A 87 -11.43 -7.20 -1.86
C ARG A 87 -10.94 -5.82 -1.46
N ILE A 88 -9.96 -5.30 -2.21
CA ILE A 88 -9.46 -3.94 -2.10
C ILE A 88 -9.53 -3.30 -3.48
N ALA A 89 -10.26 -2.20 -3.61
CA ALA A 89 -10.38 -1.49 -4.88
C ALA A 89 -10.18 0.02 -4.75
N GLY A 90 -9.71 0.66 -5.82
CA GLY A 90 -9.58 2.12 -5.88
C GLY A 90 -8.32 2.61 -6.59
N ALA A 91 -7.84 3.79 -6.21
CA ALA A 91 -6.64 4.37 -6.83
C ALA A 91 -5.36 3.62 -6.39
N ALA A 92 -4.51 3.29 -7.35
CA ALA A 92 -3.22 2.64 -7.08
C ALA A 92 -2.33 3.46 -6.12
N VAL A 93 -2.39 4.80 -6.24
CA VAL A 93 -1.63 5.72 -5.40
C VAL A 93 -2.05 5.61 -3.94
N ASP A 94 -3.34 5.49 -3.66
CA ASP A 94 -3.85 5.37 -2.29
C ASP A 94 -3.43 4.04 -1.66
N PHE A 95 -3.47 2.94 -2.42
CA PHE A 95 -2.92 1.65 -1.97
C PHE A 95 -1.43 1.78 -1.61
N CYS A 96 -0.62 2.38 -2.50
CA CYS A 96 0.80 2.63 -2.22
C CYS A 96 1.01 3.45 -0.94
N ARG A 97 0.19 4.49 -0.70
CA ARG A 97 0.28 5.30 0.51
C ARG A 97 -0.06 4.50 1.76
N VAL A 98 -1.05 3.62 1.72
CA VAL A 98 -1.42 2.78 2.87
C VAL A 98 -0.31 1.78 3.18
N VAL A 99 0.15 0.99 2.20
CA VAL A 99 1.17 -0.04 2.43
C VAL A 99 2.55 0.51 2.80
N THR A 100 2.78 1.82 2.60
CA THR A 100 4.00 2.54 3.03
C THR A 100 3.77 3.44 4.26
N HIS A 101 2.65 3.28 4.96
CA HIS A 101 2.27 4.07 6.14
C HIS A 101 2.27 5.60 5.91
N ARG A 102 2.01 6.07 4.69
CA ARG A 102 1.85 7.51 4.40
C ARG A 102 0.41 7.99 4.62
N ARG A 103 -0.57 7.08 4.54
CA ARG A 103 -1.98 7.35 4.88
C ARG A 103 -2.54 6.24 5.74
N HIS A 104 -3.49 6.58 6.60
CA HIS A 104 -4.39 5.59 7.17
C HIS A 104 -5.39 5.17 6.10
N VAL A 105 -5.84 3.91 6.09
CA VAL A 105 -6.79 3.43 5.08
C VAL A 105 -8.09 4.24 5.06
N ASP A 106 -8.58 4.66 6.24
CA ASP A 106 -9.80 5.49 6.36
C ASP A 106 -9.62 6.92 5.82
N ASP A 107 -8.39 7.37 5.58
CA ASP A 107 -8.08 8.67 4.98
C ASP A 107 -7.93 8.57 3.45
N THR A 108 -8.28 7.42 2.87
CA THR A 108 -8.22 7.17 1.42
C THR A 108 -9.59 6.92 0.81
N ALA A 109 -9.63 6.88 -0.52
CA ALA A 109 -10.80 6.45 -1.28
C ALA A 109 -10.83 4.94 -1.55
N LEU A 110 -9.96 4.14 -0.93
CA LEU A 110 -9.96 2.70 -1.11
C LEU A 110 -11.26 2.09 -0.57
N LEU A 111 -11.89 1.26 -1.39
CA LEU A 111 -12.96 0.36 -1.00
C LEU A 111 -12.32 -0.91 -0.46
N VAL A 112 -12.61 -1.24 0.80
CA VAL A 112 -12.03 -2.39 1.50
C VAL A 112 -13.18 -3.26 2.00
N GLU A 113 -13.37 -4.38 1.33
CA GLU A 113 -14.49 -5.30 1.54
C GLU A 113 -13.96 -6.59 2.18
N GLY A 114 -14.58 -7.01 3.29
CA GLY A 114 -14.22 -8.22 4.01
C GLY A 114 -13.15 -8.03 5.11
N PRO A 115 -13.20 -8.88 6.15
CA PRO A 115 -12.36 -8.71 7.34
C PRO A 115 -10.86 -8.87 7.06
N ALA A 116 -10.47 -9.80 6.17
CA ALA A 116 -9.05 -10.04 5.89
C ALA A 116 -8.41 -8.91 5.06
N ALA A 117 -9.20 -8.27 4.18
CA ALA A 117 -8.76 -7.08 3.47
C ALA A 117 -8.59 -5.89 4.43
N ARG A 118 -9.56 -5.70 5.34
CA ARG A 118 -9.51 -4.63 6.35
C ARG A 118 -8.32 -4.80 7.29
N GLU A 119 -8.15 -5.99 7.86
CA GLU A 119 -7.02 -6.30 8.74
C GLU A 119 -5.69 -6.03 8.02
N TRP A 120 -5.54 -6.52 6.78
CA TRP A 120 -4.34 -6.28 6.01
C TRP A 120 -4.06 -4.78 5.82
N MET A 121 -5.06 -3.97 5.43
CA MET A 121 -4.85 -2.53 5.24
C MET A 121 -4.52 -1.77 6.54
N LEU A 122 -4.85 -2.31 7.71
CA LEU A 122 -4.46 -1.74 9.00
C LEU A 122 -3.02 -2.10 9.39
N VAL A 123 -2.48 -3.22 8.91
CA VAL A 123 -1.15 -3.71 9.29
C VAL A 123 -0.12 -3.69 8.17
N ALA A 124 -0.50 -3.34 6.94
CA ALA A 124 0.33 -3.44 5.75
C ALA A 124 1.64 -2.67 5.89
N GLN A 125 2.77 -3.30 5.53
CA GLN A 125 4.09 -2.68 5.58
C GLN A 125 4.96 -3.20 4.44
N ALA A 126 5.23 -2.34 3.46
CA ALA A 126 6.01 -2.65 2.27
C ALA A 126 7.52 -2.36 2.40
N TYR A 127 7.98 -1.94 3.58
CA TYR A 127 9.36 -1.55 3.84
C TYR A 127 9.98 -2.34 4.99
N ALA A 128 11.31 -2.46 4.98
CA ALA A 128 12.05 -3.10 6.07
C ALA A 128 12.16 -2.17 7.28
N GLY A 129 11.91 -2.70 8.48
CA GLY A 129 11.99 -1.96 9.73
C GLY A 129 11.05 -2.53 10.78
N PRO A 130 11.19 -2.13 12.06
CA PRO A 130 10.26 -2.54 13.10
C PRO A 130 8.84 -2.04 12.77
N PRO A 131 7.79 -2.75 13.22
CA PRO A 131 6.42 -2.30 13.04
C PRO A 131 6.24 -0.92 13.69
N ALA A 132 5.75 0.02 12.89
CA ALA A 132 5.39 1.35 13.36
C ALA A 132 3.86 1.50 13.36
N PRO A 133 3.27 2.32 14.26
CA PRO A 133 1.83 2.51 14.35
C PRO A 133 1.19 3.15 13.11
N GLY A 134 1.97 3.57 12.12
CA GLY A 134 1.48 4.19 10.89
C GLY A 134 0.90 5.58 11.13
N ARG A 135 -0.04 5.99 10.27
CA ARG A 135 -0.82 7.23 10.42
C ARG A 135 -2.12 6.94 11.17
N LYS A 136 -2.63 7.93 11.89
CA LYS A 136 -3.90 7.82 12.61
C LYS A 136 -5.09 8.10 11.66
N PRO A 137 -6.26 7.48 11.87
CA PRO A 137 -7.47 7.87 11.17
C PRO A 137 -7.78 9.36 11.39
N GLY A 138 -8.22 10.05 10.34
CA GLY A 138 -8.55 11.48 10.35
C GLY A 138 -7.33 12.40 10.37
N GLN A 139 -6.10 11.86 10.25
CA GLN A 139 -4.90 12.69 10.22
C GLN A 139 -4.80 13.48 8.91
N PHE A 140 -5.29 12.91 7.81
CA PHE A 140 -5.31 13.55 6.50
C PHE A 140 -6.75 13.70 5.98
N PRO A 141 -7.05 14.77 5.23
CA PRO A 141 -8.33 14.88 4.54
C PRO A 141 -8.53 13.66 3.64
N ARG A 142 -9.73 13.08 3.69
CA ARG A 142 -10.06 11.94 2.84
C ARG A 142 -9.98 12.37 1.38
N ALA A 143 -9.24 11.62 0.57
CA ALA A 143 -9.19 11.86 -0.86
C ALA A 143 -10.62 11.76 -1.44
N ASN A 144 -11.08 12.80 -2.15
CA ASN A 144 -12.34 12.70 -2.87
C ASN A 144 -12.23 11.64 -3.96
N PRO A 145 -13.23 10.75 -4.12
CA PRO A 145 -13.26 9.87 -5.28
C PRO A 145 -13.30 10.76 -6.53
N ARG A 146 -12.26 10.65 -7.37
CA ARG A 146 -12.24 11.25 -8.71
C ARG A 146 -12.95 10.34 -9.68
#